data_AF-A0A285CHE9-F1
#
_entry.id   AF-A0A285CHE9-F1
#
_cell.length_a   1.000
_cell.length_b   1.000
_cell.length_c   1.000
_cell.angle_alpha   90.00
_cell.angle_beta   90.00
_cell.angle_gamma   90.00
#
_symmetry.space_group_name_H-M   'P 1'
#
loop_
_entity.id
_entity.type
_entity.pdbx_description
1 polymer ?
#
loop_
_entity_poly.entity_id
_entity_poly.type
_entity_poly.pdbx_seq_one_letter_code
_entity_poly.pdbx_strand_id
1 'polypeptide(L)'
;MAKSKARKKREHILRNSGRDVTIIRGEQPEFSTHERKTKTKIEIQKRMISKHKKRFLQNQNEEGIAFYFVKKGWLQFEVAYI
;
A
#
# COMPACT_ATOMS: atom_id res chain seq x y z
N MET A 1 -4.68 -28.37 13.73
CA MET A 1 -3.29 -27.88 13.86
C MET A 1 -2.65 -28.50 15.10
N ALA A 2 -1.50 -29.16 14.94
CA ALA A 2 -0.79 -29.73 16.09
C ALA A 2 -0.09 -28.62 16.92
N LYS A 3 0.00 -28.81 18.24
CA LYS A 3 0.81 -27.94 19.11
C LYS A 3 2.29 -28.01 18.70
N SER A 4 2.99 -26.87 18.70
CA SER A 4 4.44 -26.83 18.46
C SER A 4 5.20 -27.63 19.52
N LYS A 5 6.37 -28.18 19.17
CA LYS A 5 7.25 -28.90 20.11
C LYS A 5 7.59 -28.03 21.33
N ALA A 6 7.84 -26.74 21.13
CA ALA A 6 8.13 -25.78 22.20
C ALA A 6 6.95 -25.62 23.18
N ARG A 7 5.71 -25.56 22.68
CA ARG A 7 4.51 -25.50 23.52
C ARG A 7 4.35 -26.76 24.37
N LYS A 8 4.55 -27.95 23.78
CA LYS A 8 4.49 -29.23 24.52
C LYS A 8 5.50 -29.29 25.67
N LYS A 9 6.73 -28.83 25.44
CA LYS A 9 7.78 -28.76 26.49
C LYS A 9 7.39 -27.80 27.62
N ARG A 10 6.86 -26.61 27.32
CA ARG A 10 6.39 -25.68 28.35
C ARG A 10 5.24 -26.24 29.18
N GLU A 11 4.26 -26.88 28.54
CA GLU A 11 3.13 -27.53 29.24
C GLU A 11 3.60 -28.71 30.13
N HIS A 12 4.69 -29.40 29.78
CA HIS A 12 5.31 -30.42 30.63
C HIS A 12 6.01 -29.81 31.86
N ILE A 13 6.81 -28.76 31.65
CA ILE A 13 7.48 -28.04 32.75
C ILE A 13 6.46 -27.44 33.71
N LEU A 14 5.38 -26.85 33.21
CA LEU A 14 4.30 -26.28 34.02
C LEU A 14 3.64 -27.36 34.90
N ARG A 15 3.41 -28.56 34.36
CA ARG A 15 2.81 -29.68 35.12
C ARG A 15 3.72 -30.23 36.22
N ASN A 16 5.03 -30.31 35.97
CA ASN A 16 5.95 -30.95 36.91
C ASN A 16 6.55 -29.97 37.94
N SER A 17 6.81 -28.73 37.54
CA SER A 17 7.51 -27.73 38.36
C SER A 17 6.65 -26.51 38.74
N GLY A 18 5.45 -26.37 38.15
CA GLY A 18 4.56 -25.23 38.38
C GLY A 18 5.05 -23.90 37.79
N ARG A 19 6.25 -23.83 37.22
CA ARG A 19 6.83 -22.57 36.73
C ARG A 19 6.25 -22.17 35.38
N ASP A 20 5.57 -21.03 35.35
CA ASP A 20 5.06 -20.44 34.12
C ASP A 20 6.07 -19.46 33.50
N VAL A 21 6.55 -19.81 32.31
CA VAL A 21 7.51 -19.02 31.52
C VAL A 21 6.84 -17.84 30.82
N THR A 22 5.51 -17.85 30.66
CA THR A 22 4.78 -16.76 30.00
C THR A 22 4.77 -15.49 30.83
N ILE A 23 4.68 -15.61 32.16
CA ILE A 23 4.75 -14.50 33.11
C ILE A 23 6.11 -13.79 33.04
N ILE A 24 7.19 -14.55 32.86
CA ILE A 24 8.57 -14.02 32.83
C ILE A 24 8.89 -13.33 31.49
N ARG A 25 8.15 -13.65 30.42
CA ARG A 25 8.45 -13.17 29.05
C ARG A 25 8.21 -11.67 28.85
N GLY A 26 7.65 -11.00 29.85
CA GLY A 26 7.30 -9.59 29.81
C GLY A 26 5.93 -9.36 29.15
N GLU A 27 5.24 -8.33 29.63
CA GLU A 27 3.94 -7.92 29.09
C GLU A 27 4.15 -7.24 27.73
N GLN A 28 3.34 -7.65 26.75
CA GLN A 28 3.28 -6.95 25.48
C GLN A 28 2.24 -5.82 25.60
N PRO A 29 2.49 -4.65 24.99
CA PRO A 29 1.48 -3.61 24.94
C PRO A 29 0.21 -4.10 24.21
N GLU A 30 -0.95 -3.59 24.61
CA GLU A 30 -2.24 -3.93 23.99
C GLU A 30 -2.33 -3.44 22.54
N PHE A 31 -1.63 -2.34 22.23
CA PHE A 31 -1.54 -1.82 20.88
C PHE A 31 -0.41 -2.48 20.08
N SER A 32 -0.58 -2.47 18.76
CA SER A 32 0.43 -3.06 17.88
C SER A 32 1.68 -2.20 17.76
N THR A 33 2.85 -2.83 17.89
CA THR A 33 4.19 -2.21 17.84
C THR A 33 4.78 -2.12 16.43
N HIS A 34 4.03 -2.50 15.39
CA HIS A 34 4.53 -2.43 14.02
C HIS A 34 4.76 -0.96 13.60
N GLU A 35 5.80 -0.74 12.81
CA GLU A 35 6.02 0.55 12.15
C GLU A 35 4.88 0.82 11.16
N ARG A 36 4.15 1.91 11.40
CA ARG A 36 3.11 2.37 10.47
C ARG A 36 3.74 3.26 9.41
N LYS A 37 3.57 2.88 8.15
CA LYS A 37 4.03 3.67 7.00
C LYS A 37 2.84 4.37 6.35
N THR A 38 3.05 5.61 5.93
CA THR A 38 2.06 6.35 5.14
C THR A 38 1.99 5.79 3.72
N LYS A 39 0.88 6.06 3.03
CA LYS A 39 0.66 5.56 1.67
C LYS A 39 1.73 6.04 0.70
N THR A 40 2.12 5.17 -0.23
CA THR A 40 3.03 5.53 -1.31
C THR A 40 2.35 6.43 -2.35
N LYS A 41 3.12 7.12 -3.20
CA LYS A 41 2.59 7.94 -4.30
C LYS A 41 1.59 7.17 -5.18
N ILE A 42 1.92 5.91 -5.49
CA ILE A 42 1.08 5.03 -6.32
C ILE A 42 -0.24 4.72 -5.62
N GLU A 43 -0.20 4.38 -4.32
CA GLU A 43 -1.40 4.10 -3.53
C GLU A 43 -2.29 5.34 -3.37
N ILE A 44 -1.69 6.52 -3.25
CA ILE A 44 -2.43 7.78 -3.19
C ILE A 44 -3.15 8.03 -4.52
N GLN A 45 -2.48 7.87 -5.66
CA GLN A 45 -3.10 8.04 -6.98
C GLN A 45 -4.25 7.06 -7.19
N LYS A 46 -4.05 5.78 -6.88
CA LYS A 46 -5.11 4.76 -6.92
C LYS A 46 -6.30 5.17 -6.05
N ARG A 47 -6.05 5.61 -4.82
CA ARG A 47 -7.09 6.11 -3.91
C ARG A 47 -7.83 7.32 -4.49
N MET A 48 -7.15 8.28 -5.12
CA MET A 48 -7.79 9.46 -5.72
C MET A 48 -8.74 9.11 -6.86
N ILE A 49 -8.47 8.01 -7.57
CA ILE A 49 -9.34 7.51 -8.64
C ILE A 49 -10.52 6.72 -8.06
N SER A 50 -10.27 5.83 -7.10
CA SER A 50 -11.27 4.83 -6.68
C SER A 50 -12.08 5.18 -5.43
N LYS A 51 -11.61 6.09 -4.55
CA LYS A 51 -12.24 6.33 -3.25
C LYS A 51 -13.67 6.85 -3.35
N HIS A 52 -13.96 7.68 -4.35
CA HIS A 52 -15.27 8.29 -4.54
C HIS A 52 -15.76 8.05 -5.96
N LYS A 53 -17.03 7.65 -6.11
CA LYS A 53 -17.67 7.50 -7.41
C LYS A 53 -17.74 8.87 -8.08
N LYS A 54 -16.94 9.07 -9.12
CA LYS A 54 -17.02 10.27 -9.95
C LYS A 54 -18.26 10.17 -10.85
N ARG A 55 -19.05 11.24 -10.91
CA ARG A 55 -20.06 11.39 -11.96
C ARG A 55 -19.35 12.05 -13.14
N PHE A 56 -19.19 11.32 -14.23
CA PHE A 56 -18.86 11.94 -15.50
C PHE A 56 -20.12 12.68 -15.93
N LEU A 57 -20.09 14.02 -15.91
CA LEU A 57 -21.16 14.80 -16.53
C LEU A 57 -21.13 14.46 -18.01
N GLN A 58 -22.19 13.81 -18.48
CA GLN A 58 -22.39 13.49 -19.89
C GLN A 58 -22.68 14.80 -20.62
N ASN A 59 -21.61 15.54 -20.94
CA ASN A 59 -21.47 16.67 -21.88
C ASN A 59 -20.17 17.44 -21.56
N GLN A 60 -19.02 16.77 -21.68
CA GLN A 60 -17.78 17.48 -21.97
C GLN A 60 -17.51 17.16 -23.43
N ASN A 61 -17.86 18.12 -24.28
CA ASN A 61 -17.61 18.09 -25.71
C ASN A 61 -16.18 17.61 -25.99
N GLU A 62 -16.05 16.88 -27.07
CA GLU A 62 -14.79 16.54 -27.73
C GLU A 62 -13.84 17.74 -27.70
N GLU A 63 -12.78 17.69 -26.90
CA GLU A 63 -11.52 18.46 -26.98
C GLU A 63 -10.71 18.29 -25.66
N GLY A 64 -10.58 17.05 -25.22
CA GLY A 64 -9.76 16.71 -24.05
C GLY A 64 -8.35 16.35 -24.49
N ILE A 65 -7.53 17.37 -24.80
CA ILE A 65 -6.05 17.34 -24.89
C ILE A 65 -5.51 15.92 -25.05
N ALA A 66 -5.49 15.48 -26.31
CA ALA A 66 -4.63 14.40 -26.74
C ALA A 66 -3.24 14.68 -26.17
N PHE A 67 -2.83 13.80 -25.25
CA PHE A 67 -1.46 13.37 -25.03
C PHE A 67 -0.39 14.43 -25.34
N TYR A 68 0.27 14.91 -24.29
CA TYR A 68 1.55 15.61 -24.29
C TYR A 68 2.63 14.92 -25.18
N PHE A 69 2.50 15.02 -26.51
CA PHE A 69 3.47 14.61 -27.52
C PHE A 69 3.95 15.79 -28.37
N VAL A 70 3.63 17.03 -27.98
CA VAL A 70 4.24 18.23 -28.55
C VAL A 70 5.42 18.66 -27.68
N LYS A 71 6.58 18.04 -27.91
CA LYS A 71 7.90 18.70 -27.92
C LYS A 71 9.02 17.66 -28.02
N LYS A 72 9.33 17.20 -29.23
CA LYS A 72 10.72 17.03 -29.71
C LYS A 72 10.72 16.86 -31.23
N GLY A 73 11.34 17.83 -31.92
CA GLY A 73 11.61 17.83 -33.36
C GLY A 73 11.15 19.14 -34.00
N TRP A 74 11.83 20.26 -33.78
CA TRP A 74 12.94 20.76 -34.62
C TRP A 74 12.58 20.87 -36.11
N LEU A 75 12.36 22.14 -36.52
CA LEU A 75 12.65 22.77 -37.82
C LEU A 75 12.26 22.06 -39.12
N GLN A 76 11.36 22.68 -39.89
CA GLN A 76 11.67 23.37 -41.16
C GLN A 76 10.37 23.93 -41.78
N PHE A 77 10.21 25.25 -41.74
CA PHE A 77 9.30 25.97 -42.65
C PHE A 77 10.19 26.50 -43.79
N GLU A 78 10.09 25.91 -44.98
CA GLU A 78 10.51 26.57 -46.21
C GLU A 78 9.28 27.13 -46.91
N VAL A 79 9.29 28.45 -47.07
CA VAL A 79 8.38 29.23 -47.90
C VAL A 79 8.84 29.03 -49.35
N ALA A 80 8.01 28.41 -50.19
CA ALA A 80 8.25 28.36 -51.62
C ALA A 80 7.26 29.30 -52.32
N TYR A 81 7.80 30.44 -52.73
CA TYR A 81 7.25 31.38 -53.69
C TYR A 81 7.40 30.79 -55.10
N ILE A 82 6.31 30.70 -55.87
CA ILE A 82 6.13 31.01 -57.31
C ILE A 82 4.66 30.76 -57.64
#